data_AF-A0A6J1S5U1-F1
#
_entry.id   AF-A0A6J1S5U1-F1
#
_cell.length_a   1.000
_cell.length_b   1.000
_cell.length_c   1.000
_cell.angle_alpha   90.00
_cell.angle_beta   90.00
_cell.angle_gamma   90.00
#
_symmetry.space_group_name_H-M   'P 1'
#
loop_
_entity.id
_entity.type
_entity.pdbx_description
1 polymer ?
#
loop_
_entity_poly.entity_id
_entity_poly.type
_entity_poly.pdbx_seq_one_letter_code
_entity_poly.pdbx_strand_id
1 'polypeptide(L)'
;MPSPPLMLLCAAGVGLAALLYYYFAARELEGAHGAAPRGRQRSRNGSRYELEECSICQEVVFKPSSQRILACGHNFHIRCIEKWQEASPYPTTCPNCRQRV
;
A
#
# COMPACT_ATOMS: atom_id res chain seq x y z
N MET A 1 31.11 6.12 -47.24
CA MET A 1 29.87 6.75 -47.71
C MET A 1 28.71 5.84 -47.31
N PRO A 2 27.97 6.11 -46.22
CA PRO A 2 26.85 5.26 -45.81
C PRO A 2 25.78 5.26 -46.92
N SER A 3 25.27 4.09 -47.26
CA SER A 3 24.31 3.92 -48.35
C SER A 3 22.98 4.63 -48.01
N PRO A 4 22.33 5.28 -49.00
CA PRO A 4 21.08 6.02 -48.79
C PRO A 4 19.95 5.26 -48.04
N PRO A 5 19.77 3.94 -48.16
CA PRO A 5 18.75 3.22 -47.37
C PRO A 5 19.05 3.16 -45.87
N LEU A 6 20.31 3.26 -45.44
CA LEU A 6 20.69 3.19 -44.02
C LEU A 6 20.34 4.49 -43.27
N MET A 7 20.40 5.62 -43.97
CA MET A 7 20.04 6.93 -43.43
C MET A 7 18.53 7.06 -43.18
N LEU A 8 17.69 6.46 -44.03
CA LEU A 8 16.24 6.45 -43.84
C LEU A 8 15.80 5.64 -42.61
N LEU A 9 16.50 4.55 -42.29
CA LEU A 9 16.19 3.70 -41.15
C LEU A 9 16.48 4.41 -39.81
N CYS A 10 17.56 5.19 -39.73
CA CYS A 10 17.90 5.95 -38.53
C CYS A 10 16.91 7.09 -38.25
N ALA A 11 16.42 7.78 -39.30
CA ALA A 11 15.45 8.87 -39.14
C ALA A 11 14.08 8.37 -38.64
N ALA A 12 13.62 7.21 -39.11
CA ALA A 12 12.37 6.59 -38.65
C ALA A 12 12.46 6.11 -37.18
N GLY A 13 13.62 5.57 -36.78
CA GLY A 13 13.84 5.08 -35.41
C GLY A 13 13.83 6.18 -34.35
N VAL A 14 14.52 7.30 -34.61
CA VAL A 14 14.56 8.44 -33.67
C VAL A 14 13.20 9.13 -33.58
N GLY A 15 12.47 9.23 -34.71
CA GLY A 15 11.11 9.77 -34.74
C GLY A 15 10.13 8.92 -33.91
N LEU A 16 10.13 7.59 -34.08
CA LEU A 16 9.29 6.68 -33.29
C LEU A 16 9.66 6.73 -31.80
N ALA A 17 10.95 6.72 -31.47
CA ALA A 17 11.42 6.78 -30.08
C ALA A 17 11.03 8.10 -29.40
N ALA A 18 11.16 9.24 -30.09
CA ALA A 18 10.71 10.53 -29.59
C ALA A 18 9.19 10.56 -29.41
N LEU A 19 8.42 10.08 -30.40
CA LEU A 19 6.95 10.02 -30.32
C LEU A 19 6.48 9.13 -29.17
N LEU A 20 7.08 7.95 -28.99
CA LEU A 20 6.76 7.06 -27.87
C LEU A 20 7.18 7.68 -26.53
N TYR A 21 8.36 8.31 -26.45
CA TYR A 21 8.80 9.02 -25.25
C TYR A 21 7.81 10.13 -24.87
N TYR A 22 7.41 10.98 -25.83
CA TYR A 22 6.43 12.04 -25.58
C TYR A 22 5.07 11.47 -25.18
N TYR A 23 4.61 10.36 -25.79
CA TYR A 23 3.35 9.72 -25.43
C TYR A 23 3.39 9.12 -24.01
N PHE A 24 4.44 8.36 -23.66
CA PHE A 24 4.59 7.79 -22.33
C PHE A 24 4.80 8.87 -21.26
N ALA A 25 5.59 9.90 -21.54
CA ALA A 25 5.78 11.05 -20.64
C ALA A 25 4.49 11.88 -20.47
N ALA A 26 3.67 12.03 -21.52
CA ALA A 26 2.37 12.68 -21.42
C ALA A 26 1.41 11.88 -20.52
N ARG A 27 1.45 10.54 -20.59
CA ARG A 27 0.66 9.67 -19.69
C ARG A 27 1.08 9.74 -18.23
N GLU A 28 2.33 10.07 -17.93
CA GLU A 28 2.80 10.27 -16.55
C GLU A 28 2.22 11.55 -15.93
N LEU A 29 1.94 12.59 -16.72
CA LEU A 29 1.27 13.80 -16.24
C LEU A 29 -0.25 13.60 -16.06
N GLU A 30 -0.87 12.82 -16.93
CA GLU A 30 -2.27 12.40 -16.74
C GLU A 30 -2.41 11.37 -15.60
N GLY A 31 -1.36 10.59 -15.32
CA GLY A 31 -1.22 9.76 -14.13
C GLY A 31 -0.94 10.53 -12.84
N ALA A 32 -0.60 11.82 -12.94
CA ALA A 32 -0.31 12.71 -11.82
C ALA A 32 -1.41 13.76 -11.58
N HIS A 33 -2.55 13.69 -12.26
CA HIS A 33 -3.75 14.46 -11.92
C HIS A 33 -4.48 13.88 -10.70
N GLY A 34 -3.80 13.90 -9.55
CA GLY A 34 -4.38 13.48 -8.29
C GLY A 34 -3.45 13.39 -7.08
N ALA A 35 -2.31 14.08 -7.04
CA ALA A 35 -1.53 14.22 -5.81
C ALA A 35 -2.21 15.21 -4.85
N ALA A 36 -3.31 14.80 -4.21
CA ALA A 36 -3.87 15.50 -3.07
C ALA A 36 -2.94 15.32 -1.85
N PRO A 37 -2.68 16.37 -1.04
CA PRO A 37 -1.95 16.20 0.21
C PRO A 37 -2.80 15.30 1.13
N ARG A 38 -2.22 14.19 1.62
CA ARG A 38 -2.84 13.38 2.68
C ARG A 38 -2.76 14.14 4.01
N GLY A 39 -3.60 15.15 4.14
CA GLY A 39 -4.18 15.50 5.42
C GLY A 39 -4.89 14.27 5.99
N ARG A 40 -4.76 14.09 7.29
CA ARG A 40 -5.44 13.12 8.17
C ARG A 40 -6.87 12.80 7.68
N GLN A 41 -7.01 11.76 6.86
CA GLN A 41 -8.30 11.26 6.41
C GLN A 41 -8.82 10.24 7.42
N ARG A 42 -9.55 10.77 8.42
CA ARG A 42 -10.51 9.99 9.19
C ARG A 42 -11.74 9.81 8.29
N SER A 43 -11.71 8.82 7.39
CA SER A 43 -12.80 8.57 6.45
C SER A 43 -13.72 7.46 6.94
N ARG A 44 -14.98 7.85 7.15
CA ARG A 44 -16.13 6.99 7.40
C ARG A 44 -16.46 6.20 6.12
N ASN A 45 -16.28 4.87 6.20
CA ASN A 45 -17.11 3.79 5.65
C ASN A 45 -17.38 3.74 4.13
N GLY A 46 -17.04 2.61 3.49
CA GLY A 46 -17.43 2.33 2.10
C GLY A 46 -17.05 1.00 1.44
N SER A 47 -16.59 -0.03 2.17
CA SER A 47 -16.50 -1.39 1.62
C SER A 47 -17.08 -2.40 2.61
N ARG A 48 -17.94 -3.33 2.14
CA ARG A 48 -18.57 -4.38 2.97
C ARG A 48 -17.59 -5.41 3.56
N TYR A 49 -16.30 -5.17 3.40
CA TYR A 49 -15.21 -5.84 4.09
C TYR A 49 -14.27 -4.70 4.49
N GLU A 50 -14.42 -4.21 5.71
CA GLU A 50 -13.45 -3.32 6.34
C GLU A 50 -12.24 -4.21 6.64
N LEU A 51 -11.23 -4.13 5.79
CA LEU A 51 -9.99 -4.89 5.96
C LEU A 51 -9.27 -4.28 7.16
N GLU A 52 -9.54 -4.82 8.35
CA GLU A 52 -8.83 -4.45 9.58
C GLU A 52 -7.34 -4.78 9.44
N GLU A 53 -6.46 -3.84 9.79
CA GLU A 53 -5.01 -4.03 9.74
C GLU A 53 -4.47 -4.34 11.14
N CYS A 54 -3.63 -5.37 11.26
CA CYS A 54 -3.01 -5.71 12.53
C CYS A 54 -1.83 -4.75 12.82
N SER A 55 -1.93 -3.91 13.85
CA SER A 55 -0.87 -2.94 14.15
C SER A 55 0.44 -3.54 14.67
N ILE A 56 0.49 -4.85 14.94
CA ILE A 56 1.71 -5.57 15.34
C ILE A 56 2.56 -5.96 14.13
N CYS A 57 1.94 -6.50 13.07
CA CYS A 57 2.66 -6.97 11.86
C CYS A 57 2.43 -6.09 10.63
N GLN A 58 1.53 -5.11 10.70
CA GLN A 58 1.13 -4.22 9.60
C GLN A 58 0.53 -4.98 8.39
N GLU A 59 -0.02 -6.18 8.62
CA GLU A 59 -0.69 -6.97 7.60
C GLU A 59 -2.21 -6.99 7.82
N VAL A 60 -2.94 -7.21 6.73
CA VAL A 60 -4.40 -7.29 6.72
C VAL A 60 -4.90 -8.53 7.47
N VAL A 61 -5.94 -8.34 8.26
CA VAL A 61 -6.65 -9.39 8.99
C VAL A 61 -7.74 -9.98 8.08
N PHE A 62 -7.34 -10.92 7.22
CA PHE A 62 -8.20 -11.49 6.17
C PHE A 62 -9.35 -12.39 6.66
N LYS A 63 -9.25 -12.99 7.85
CA LYS A 63 -10.21 -14.00 8.32
C LYS A 63 -10.68 -13.71 9.74
N PRO A 64 -11.99 -13.83 10.01
CA PRO A 64 -12.52 -13.69 11.35
C PRO A 64 -12.02 -14.77 12.32
N SER A 65 -11.57 -15.93 11.81
CA SER A 65 -11.02 -17.01 12.61
C SER A 65 -9.54 -16.81 13.00
N SER A 66 -8.82 -15.90 12.34
CA SER A 66 -7.42 -15.61 12.65
C SER A 66 -7.22 -14.30 13.41
N GLN A 67 -8.32 -13.71 13.90
CA GLN A 67 -8.34 -12.40 14.54
C GLN A 67 -8.84 -12.50 15.98
N ARG A 68 -8.36 -11.59 16.83
CA ARG A 68 -8.76 -11.47 18.22
C ARG A 68 -9.04 -10.00 18.50
N ILE A 69 -10.29 -9.72 18.83
CA ILE A 69 -10.73 -8.42 19.31
C ILE A 69 -10.62 -8.44 20.83
N LEU A 70 -9.85 -7.51 21.38
CA LEU A 70 -9.70 -7.34 22.83
C LEU A 70 -10.92 -6.63 23.42
N ALA A 71 -11.09 -6.68 24.74
CA ALA A 71 -12.18 -5.98 25.43
C ALA A 71 -12.18 -4.45 25.19
N CYS A 72 -11.01 -3.88 24.88
CA CYS A 72 -10.86 -2.47 24.51
C CYS A 72 -11.29 -2.15 23.06
N GLY A 73 -11.73 -3.15 22.29
CA GLY A 73 -12.20 -3.01 20.91
C GLY A 73 -11.13 -3.08 19.83
N HIS A 74 -9.85 -3.23 20.17
CA HIS A 74 -8.76 -3.33 19.19
C HIS A 74 -8.60 -4.76 18.67
N ASN A 75 -8.36 -4.88 17.35
CA ASN A 75 -8.25 -6.14 16.64
C ASN A 75 -6.81 -6.45 16.21
N PHE A 76 -6.40 -7.72 16.34
CA PHE A 76 -5.06 -8.21 16.01
C PHE A 76 -5.15 -9.64 15.49
N HIS A 77 -4.13 -10.13 14.78
CA HIS A 77 -4.03 -11.58 14.56
C HIS A 77 -3.80 -12.30 15.89
N ILE A 78 -4.43 -13.47 16.07
CA ILE A 78 -4.28 -14.32 17.27
C ILE A 78 -2.79 -14.56 17.58
N ARG A 79 -2.02 -14.96 16.57
CA ARG A 79 -0.58 -15.22 16.70
C ARG A 79 0.23 -13.99 17.11
N CYS A 80 -0.16 -12.82 16.61
CA CYS A 80 0.55 -11.57 16.90
C CYS A 80 0.31 -11.14 18.35
N ILE A 81 -0.95 -11.20 18.80
CA ILE A 81 -1.25 -10.85 20.18
C ILE A 81 -0.67 -11.88 21.14
N GLU A 82 -0.76 -13.19 20.88
CA GLU A 82 -0.13 -14.22 21.73
C GLU A 82 1.36 -13.99 21.95
N LYS A 83 2.13 -13.76 20.87
CA LYS A 83 3.56 -13.44 20.96
C LYS A 83 3.84 -12.18 21.79
N TRP A 84 2.97 -11.17 21.67
CA TRP A 84 3.07 -9.96 22.49
C TRP A 84 2.88 -10.27 23.98
N GLN A 85 1.93 -11.15 24.32
CA GLN A 85 1.69 -11.56 25.70
C GLN A 85 2.85 -12.37 26.27
N GLU A 86 3.45 -13.25 25.47
CA GLU A 86 4.63 -14.05 25.85
C GLU A 86 5.89 -13.19 26.06
N ALA A 87 6.09 -12.18 25.20
CA ALA A 87 7.25 -11.30 25.29
C ALA A 87 7.18 -10.27 26.43
N SER A 88 5.97 -9.95 26.93
CA SER A 88 5.77 -8.91 27.94
C SER A 88 5.76 -9.50 29.36
N PRO A 89 6.71 -9.16 30.25
CA PRO A 89 6.88 -9.77 31.58
C PRO A 89 5.87 -9.29 32.65
N TYR A 90 4.59 -9.14 32.28
CA TYR A 90 3.45 -8.73 33.12
C TYR A 90 3.39 -7.22 33.51
N PRO A 91 2.19 -6.59 33.50
CA PRO A 91 0.90 -7.10 33.06
C PRO A 91 0.73 -7.07 31.54
N THR A 92 -0.05 -8.02 31.04
CA THR A 92 -0.44 -8.09 29.63
C THR A 92 -1.32 -6.89 29.30
N THR A 93 -0.89 -6.07 28.34
CA THR A 93 -1.60 -4.84 27.94
C THR A 93 -1.84 -4.79 26.43
N CYS A 94 -2.87 -4.06 26.01
CA CYS A 94 -3.16 -3.82 24.60
C CYS A 94 -2.05 -2.97 23.97
N PRO A 95 -1.47 -3.38 22.81
CA PRO A 95 -0.44 -2.60 22.12
C PRO A 95 -0.89 -1.18 21.72
N ASN A 96 -2.18 -1.00 21.43
CA ASN A 96 -2.72 0.28 20.93
C ASN A 96 -3.10 1.26 22.05
N CYS A 97 -3.73 0.79 23.13
CA CYS A 97 -4.26 1.66 24.18
C CYS A 97 -3.72 1.40 25.58
N ARG A 98 -2.85 0.38 25.75
CA ARG A 98 -2.26 -0.03 27.03
C ARG A 98 -3.25 -0.42 28.12
N GLN A 99 -4.54 -0.56 27.79
CA GLN A 99 -5.53 -1.14 28.70
C GLN A 99 -5.18 -2.61 28.95
N ARG A 100 -5.48 -3.08 30.17
CA ARG A 100 -5.29 -4.48 30.54
C ARG A 100 -6.18 -5.35 29.66
N VAL A 101 -5.58 -6.40 29.10
CA VAL A 101 -6.25 -7.39 28.22
C VAL A 101 -6.69 -8.62 28.96
#